data_AF-A0A820Q8E6-F1
#
_entry.id   AF-A0A820Q8E6-F1
#
_cell.length_a   1.000
_cell.length_b   1.000
_cell.length_c   1.000
_cell.angle_alpha   90.00
_cell.angle_beta   90.00
_cell.angle_gamma   90.00
#
_symmetry.space_group_name_H-M   'P 1'
#
loop_
_entity.id
_entity.type
_entity.pdbx_description
1 polymer ?
#
loop_
_entity_poly.entity_id
_entity_poly.type
_entity_poly.pdbx_seq_one_letter_code
_entity_poly.pdbx_strand_id
1 'polypeptide(L)'
;KDDQKILAYGCLGLRINNNQQVVDDRLQSIIYGLCQGYRRILNAPNLPHIYHDRDFIYMLRELRFELTSTVNDGEDDQEIRFAGITPKSLLRALEDNFNGISKDEFEKLVEIFFQAVQEQCPDFRLPSNRRNIPTILSESMKLDSGRRRLYGRYKLIIDESEDESAVR
;
A
#
# COMPACT_ATOMS: atom_id res chain seq x y z
N LYS A 1 -18.44 7.68 0.04
CA LYS A 1 -17.65 7.24 1.23
C LYS A 1 -17.71 5.72 1.37
N ASP A 2 -18.88 5.13 1.21
CA ASP A 2 -19.08 3.67 1.31
C ASP A 2 -18.51 2.90 0.10
N ASP A 3 -18.57 3.46 -1.11
CA ASP A 3 -17.99 2.82 -2.31
C ASP A 3 -16.49 2.56 -2.18
N GLN A 4 -15.75 3.53 -1.64
CA GLN A 4 -14.31 3.39 -1.42
C GLN A 4 -13.99 2.32 -0.36
N LYS A 5 -14.86 2.18 0.66
CA LYS A 5 -14.74 1.11 1.65
C LYS A 5 -14.98 -0.26 1.00
N ILE A 6 -16.03 -0.39 0.20
CA ILE A 6 -16.34 -1.62 -0.55
C ILE A 6 -15.18 -1.99 -1.48
N LEU A 7 -14.65 -1.01 -2.22
CA LEU A 7 -13.47 -1.17 -3.06
C LEU A 7 -12.26 -1.66 -2.26
N ALA A 8 -11.99 -1.04 -1.11
CA ALA A 8 -10.85 -1.41 -0.27
C ALA A 8 -10.97 -2.86 0.24
N TYR A 9 -12.14 -3.26 0.71
CA TYR A 9 -12.40 -4.64 1.14
C TYR A 9 -12.20 -5.63 -0.01
N GLY A 10 -12.75 -5.34 -1.19
CA GLY A 10 -12.56 -6.16 -2.38
C GLY A 10 -11.09 -6.29 -2.81
N CYS A 11 -10.34 -5.18 -2.80
CA CYS A 11 -8.91 -5.17 -3.16
C CYS A 11 -8.04 -5.94 -2.15
N LEU A 12 -8.40 -5.89 -0.86
CA LEU A 12 -7.76 -6.64 0.21
C LEU A 12 -8.19 -8.12 0.26
N GLY A 13 -9.12 -8.54 -0.60
CA GLY A 13 -9.64 -9.91 -0.63
C GLY A 13 -10.50 -10.26 0.59
N LEU A 14 -11.01 -9.26 1.30
CA LEU A 14 -11.82 -9.42 2.50
C LEU A 14 -13.30 -9.60 2.10
N ARG A 15 -13.96 -10.59 2.71
CA ARG A 15 -15.41 -10.82 2.49
C ARG A 15 -16.22 -10.08 3.54
N ILE A 16 -17.20 -9.31 3.11
CA ILE A 16 -18.23 -8.74 3.98
C ILE A 16 -19.35 -9.80 4.08
N ASN A 17 -19.24 -10.73 5.02
CA ASN A 17 -20.32 -11.67 5.30
C ASN A 17 -21.24 -11.06 6.37
N ASN A 18 -22.55 -11.02 6.09
CA ASN A 18 -23.53 -10.32 6.90
C ASN A 18 -23.65 -10.76 8.37
N ASN A 19 -23.08 -11.91 8.78
CA ASN A 19 -23.27 -12.47 10.14
C ASN A 19 -21.98 -12.93 10.85
N GLN A 20 -20.79 -12.70 10.29
CA GLN A 20 -19.51 -12.95 10.97
C GLN A 20 -18.52 -11.86 10.53
N GLN A 21 -18.13 -10.97 11.44
CA GLN A 21 -16.99 -10.08 11.22
C GLN A 21 -15.74 -10.94 11.07
N VAL A 22 -15.37 -11.26 9.82
CA VAL A 22 -14.10 -11.94 9.49
C VAL A 22 -12.91 -10.98 9.69
N VAL A 23 -13.19 -9.68 9.77
CA VAL A 23 -12.21 -8.60 9.93
C VAL A 23 -12.28 -8.11 11.37
N ASP A 24 -11.15 -8.11 12.07
CA ASP A 24 -11.06 -7.53 13.41
C ASP A 24 -11.25 -6.00 13.38
N ASP A 25 -11.68 -5.43 14.51
CA ASP A 25 -11.97 -3.99 14.61
C ASP A 25 -10.73 -3.13 14.29
N ARG A 26 -9.54 -3.66 14.59
CA ARG A 26 -8.27 -2.99 14.30
C ARG A 26 -8.04 -2.84 12.81
N LEU A 27 -8.18 -3.90 12.03
CA LEU A 27 -8.03 -3.90 10.58
C LEU A 27 -9.11 -3.05 9.94
N GLN A 28 -10.34 -3.07 10.47
CA GLN A 28 -11.39 -2.16 10.03
C GLN A 28 -11.00 -0.68 10.22
N SER A 29 -10.45 -0.32 11.38
CA SER A 29 -9.94 1.03 11.67
C SER A 29 -8.80 1.43 10.73
N ILE A 30 -7.86 0.52 10.47
CA ILE A 30 -6.76 0.75 9.51
C ILE A 30 -7.32 1.02 8.12
N ILE A 31 -8.22 0.17 7.60
CA ILE A 31 -8.83 0.34 6.26
C ILE A 31 -9.54 1.68 6.14
N TYR A 32 -10.28 2.08 7.18
CA TYR A 32 -10.93 3.37 7.21
C TYR A 32 -9.93 4.53 7.16
N GLY A 33 -8.84 4.43 7.91
CA GLY A 33 -7.70 5.35 7.86
C GLY A 33 -7.04 5.44 6.48
N LEU A 34 -6.83 4.30 5.79
CA LEU A 34 -6.29 4.27 4.43
C LEU A 34 -7.20 5.00 3.44
N CYS A 35 -8.52 4.78 3.52
CA CYS A 35 -9.49 5.48 2.69
C CYS A 35 -9.48 6.99 2.96
N GLN A 36 -9.35 7.39 4.22
CA GLN A 36 -9.20 8.80 4.59
C GLN A 36 -7.91 9.41 4.05
N GLY A 37 -6.78 8.73 4.23
CA GLY A 37 -5.47 9.17 3.73
C GLY A 37 -5.51 9.42 2.23
N TYR A 38 -6.09 8.48 1.46
CA TYR A 38 -6.25 8.66 0.02
C TYR A 38 -7.10 9.90 -0.33
N ARG A 39 -8.24 10.11 0.34
CA ARG A 39 -9.04 11.32 0.11
C ARG A 39 -8.29 12.61 0.47
N ARG A 40 -7.46 12.58 1.51
CA ARG A 40 -6.67 13.76 1.91
C ARG A 40 -5.61 14.09 0.86
N ILE A 41 -4.90 13.11 0.31
CA ILE A 41 -3.89 13.38 -0.72
C ILE A 41 -4.51 13.96 -2.00
N LEU A 42 -5.72 13.51 -2.38
CA LEU A 42 -6.43 14.04 -3.56
C LEU A 42 -6.85 15.50 -3.40
N ASN A 43 -6.93 15.99 -2.17
CA ASN A 43 -7.30 17.38 -1.85
C ASN A 43 -6.11 18.19 -1.30
N ALA A 44 -4.90 17.62 -1.29
CA ALA A 44 -3.73 18.27 -0.71
C ALA A 44 -3.16 19.31 -1.69
N PRO A 45 -3.13 20.61 -1.35
CA PRO A 45 -2.70 21.66 -2.28
C PRO A 45 -1.20 21.57 -2.63
N ASN A 46 -0.42 20.91 -1.78
CA ASN A 46 1.03 20.79 -1.89
C ASN A 46 1.47 19.44 -2.50
N LEU A 47 0.54 18.67 -3.05
CA LEU A 47 0.85 17.44 -3.77
C LEU A 47 0.38 17.55 -5.22
N PRO A 48 1.14 17.01 -6.18
CA PRO A 48 0.73 17.02 -7.58
C PRO A 48 -0.51 16.15 -7.77
N HIS A 49 -1.46 16.63 -8.59
CA HIS A 49 -2.71 15.94 -8.92
C HIS A 49 -2.49 14.85 -9.98
N ILE A 50 -1.47 14.00 -9.78
CA ILE A 50 -1.08 12.93 -10.70
C ILE A 50 -1.60 11.55 -10.25
N TYR A 51 -2.05 11.44 -9.00
CA TYR A 51 -2.51 10.19 -8.42
C TYR A 51 -3.99 9.94 -8.70
N HIS A 52 -4.30 8.70 -9.04
CA HIS A 52 -5.64 8.26 -9.43
C HIS A 52 -6.05 7.02 -8.64
N ASP A 53 -7.31 6.61 -8.80
CA ASP A 53 -7.86 5.44 -8.08
C ASP A 53 -7.08 4.17 -8.35
N ARG A 54 -6.41 4.10 -9.51
CA ARG A 54 -5.51 3.01 -9.86
C ARG A 54 -4.37 2.88 -8.85
N ASP A 55 -3.70 3.97 -8.48
CA ASP A 55 -2.58 3.94 -7.52
C ASP A 55 -3.04 3.41 -6.17
N PHE A 56 -4.21 3.85 -5.73
CA PHE A 56 -4.84 3.38 -4.50
C PHE A 56 -5.20 1.89 -4.57
N ILE A 57 -5.79 1.42 -5.67
CA ILE A 57 -6.15 0.01 -5.89
C ILE A 57 -4.91 -0.88 -5.86
N TYR A 58 -3.83 -0.50 -6.53
CA TYR A 58 -2.60 -1.30 -6.53
C TYR A 58 -1.90 -1.30 -5.17
N MET A 59 -1.92 -0.18 -4.45
CA MET A 59 -1.44 -0.13 -3.06
C MET A 59 -2.23 -1.08 -2.14
N LEU A 60 -3.56 -1.12 -2.25
CA LEU A 60 -4.39 -2.06 -1.50
C LEU A 60 -4.13 -3.53 -1.89
N ARG A 61 -3.94 -3.80 -3.18
CA ARG A 61 -3.59 -5.15 -3.66
C ARG A 61 -2.22 -5.60 -3.17
N GLU A 62 -1.27 -4.69 -3.04
CA GLU A 62 0.02 -4.99 -2.43
C GLU A 62 -0.17 -5.39 -0.95
N LEU A 63 -0.97 -4.63 -0.21
CA LEU A 63 -1.27 -4.91 1.21
C LEU A 63 -2.02 -6.24 1.43
N ARG A 64 -2.80 -6.71 0.45
CA ARG A 64 -3.45 -8.03 0.51
C ARG A 64 -2.46 -9.17 0.73
N PHE A 65 -1.25 -9.07 0.19
CA PHE A 65 -0.24 -10.12 0.35
C PHE A 65 0.33 -10.20 1.76
N GLU A 66 0.24 -9.12 2.52
CA GLU A 66 0.65 -9.08 3.91
C GLU A 66 -0.43 -9.73 4.79
N LEU A 67 -1.71 -9.55 4.42
CA LEU A 67 -2.85 -10.21 5.06
C LEU A 67 -2.86 -11.74 4.92
N THR A 68 -2.13 -12.30 3.97
CA THR A 68 -2.09 -13.74 3.71
C THR A 68 -0.71 -14.30 4.04
N SER A 69 -0.44 -14.52 5.33
CA SER A 69 0.75 -15.26 5.74
C SER A 69 0.51 -16.75 5.57
N THR A 70 1.19 -17.36 4.60
CA THR A 70 1.37 -18.81 4.54
C THR A 70 2.56 -19.15 5.42
N VAL A 71 2.31 -19.79 6.57
CA VAL A 71 3.38 -20.42 7.35
C VAL A 71 3.76 -21.68 6.58
N ASN A 72 4.92 -21.68 5.92
CA ASN A 72 5.53 -22.91 5.42
C ASN A 72 6.16 -23.61 6.63
N ASP A 73 5.42 -24.48 7.31
CA ASP A 73 5.99 -25.52 8.16
C ASP A 73 4.94 -26.62 8.40
N GLY A 74 5.12 -27.76 7.74
CA GLY A 74 4.46 -29.01 8.08
C GLY A 74 3.08 -29.24 7.46
N GLU A 75 2.85 -30.48 7.05
CA GLU A 75 1.61 -31.01 6.51
C GLU A 75 0.45 -30.91 7.52
N ASP A 76 -0.76 -30.80 6.96
CA ASP A 76 -2.09 -30.84 7.58
C ASP A 76 -2.60 -29.56 8.29
N ASP A 77 -3.72 -29.06 7.77
CA ASP A 77 -4.51 -27.89 8.18
C ASP A 77 -3.83 -26.50 8.06
N GLN A 78 -3.90 -25.92 6.84
CA GLN A 78 -3.52 -24.53 6.56
C GLN A 78 -4.45 -23.54 7.27
N GLU A 79 -4.19 -23.28 8.56
CA GLU A 79 -4.76 -22.15 9.27
C GLU A 79 -4.16 -20.85 8.70
N ILE A 80 -4.86 -20.20 7.77
CA ILE A 80 -4.46 -18.89 7.24
C ILE A 80 -4.51 -17.90 8.40
N ARG A 81 -3.35 -17.58 8.97
CA ARG A 81 -3.24 -16.51 9.96
C ARG A 81 -3.12 -15.18 9.22
N PHE A 82 -4.10 -14.32 9.45
CA PHE A 82 -4.06 -12.95 8.95
C PHE A 82 -3.00 -12.16 9.72
N ALA A 83 -1.80 -12.03 9.16
CA ALA A 83 -0.86 -11.02 9.63
C ALA A 83 -1.45 -9.67 9.19
N GLY A 84 -2.03 -8.93 10.13
CA GLY A 84 -2.67 -7.65 9.82
C GLY A 84 -1.72 -6.66 9.11
N ILE A 85 -2.29 -5.60 8.52
CA ILE A 85 -1.51 -4.52 7.92
C ILE A 85 -0.60 -3.91 9.00
N THR A 86 0.70 -3.86 8.74
CA THR A 86 1.70 -3.25 9.62
C THR A 86 2.15 -1.87 9.10
N PRO A 87 2.69 -0.99 9.96
CA PRO A 87 3.31 0.25 9.52
C PRO A 87 4.35 0.07 8.41
N LYS A 88 5.20 -0.96 8.53
CA LYS A 88 6.22 -1.25 7.53
C LYS A 88 5.62 -1.66 6.19
N SER A 89 4.56 -2.49 6.20
CA SER A 89 3.86 -2.86 4.98
C SER A 89 3.19 -1.67 4.30
N LEU A 90 2.59 -0.75 5.07
CA LEU A 90 1.98 0.46 4.50
C LEU A 90 3.04 1.34 3.85
N LEU A 91 4.15 1.62 4.54
CA LEU A 91 5.23 2.42 3.97
C LEU A 91 5.76 1.81 2.67
N ARG A 92 5.98 0.50 2.64
CA ARG A 92 6.41 -0.21 1.43
C ARG A 92 5.41 -0.09 0.29
N ALA A 93 4.12 -0.30 0.58
CA ALA A 93 3.08 -0.20 -0.43
C ALA A 93 2.94 1.23 -0.98
N LEU A 94 3.17 2.26 -0.16
CA LEU A 94 3.24 3.66 -0.60
C LEU A 94 4.46 3.92 -1.48
N GLU A 95 5.66 3.50 -1.07
CA GLU A 95 6.90 3.62 -1.86
C GLU A 95 6.75 2.95 -3.24
N ASP A 96 6.11 1.79 -3.29
CA ASP A 96 5.93 1.04 -4.53
C ASP A 96 4.83 1.63 -5.44
N ASN A 97 3.85 2.37 -4.91
CA ASN A 97 2.66 2.78 -5.68
C ASN A 97 2.44 4.28 -5.85
N PHE A 98 3.03 5.11 -4.99
CA PHE A 98 2.94 6.57 -5.00
C PHE A 98 4.34 7.17 -5.22
N ASN A 99 4.87 7.00 -6.43
CA ASN A 99 6.19 7.48 -6.86
C ASN A 99 6.06 8.47 -8.04
N GLY A 100 7.19 8.98 -8.53
CA GLY A 100 7.21 9.99 -9.60
C GLY A 100 7.02 11.43 -9.10
N ILE A 101 7.33 11.66 -7.82
CA ILE A 101 7.29 12.97 -7.14
C ILE A 101 8.60 13.18 -6.39
N SER A 102 8.87 14.42 -5.99
CA SER A 102 10.05 14.74 -5.18
C SER A 102 10.02 14.04 -3.82
N LYS A 103 11.19 13.88 -3.20
CA LYS A 103 11.32 13.27 -1.87
C LYS A 103 10.48 14.00 -0.82
N ASP A 104 10.48 15.32 -0.84
CA ASP A 104 9.76 16.15 0.14
C ASP A 104 8.23 16.03 -0.03
N GLU A 105 7.75 15.93 -1.27
CA GLU A 105 6.34 15.65 -1.55
C GLU A 105 5.96 14.24 -1.09
N PHE A 106 6.83 13.26 -1.32
CA PHE A 106 6.60 11.89 -0.87
C PHE A 106 6.57 11.79 0.66
N GLU A 107 7.43 12.54 1.35
CA GLU A 107 7.42 12.68 2.81
C GLU A 107 6.07 13.16 3.32
N LYS A 108 5.53 14.24 2.74
CA LYS A 108 4.21 14.78 3.09
C LYS A 108 3.09 13.78 2.78
N LEU A 109 3.15 13.07 1.65
CA LEU A 109 2.18 12.05 1.28
C LEU A 109 2.14 10.93 2.33
N VAL A 110 3.31 10.44 2.73
CA VAL A 110 3.44 9.40 3.75
C VAL A 110 2.88 9.89 5.08
N GLU A 111 3.20 11.11 5.51
CA GLU A 111 2.66 11.70 6.73
C GLU A 111 1.13 11.78 6.71
N ILE A 112 0.53 12.20 5.60
CA ILE A 112 -0.94 12.28 5.44
C ILE A 112 -1.59 10.90 5.63
N PHE A 113 -1.04 9.84 5.02
CA PHE A 113 -1.56 8.48 5.18
C PHE A 113 -1.42 8.00 6.62
N PHE A 114 -0.25 8.16 7.23
CA PHE A 114 0.00 7.68 8.59
C PHE A 114 -0.81 8.44 9.63
N GLN A 115 -0.96 9.76 9.50
CA GLN A 115 -1.81 10.56 10.37
C GLN A 115 -3.27 10.09 10.27
N ALA A 116 -3.79 9.88 9.06
CA ALA A 116 -5.16 9.41 8.87
C ALA A 116 -5.41 8.01 9.47
N VAL A 117 -4.42 7.12 9.43
CA VAL A 117 -4.50 5.81 10.10
C VAL A 117 -4.39 5.94 11.62
N GLN A 118 -3.49 6.79 12.13
CA GLN A 118 -3.31 7.02 13.56
C GLN A 118 -4.54 7.57 14.27
N GLU A 119 -5.31 8.42 13.60
CA GLU A 119 -6.60 8.92 14.12
C GLU A 119 -7.59 7.79 14.42
N GLN A 120 -7.43 6.62 13.80
CA GLN A 120 -8.27 5.44 13.99
C GLN A 120 -7.56 4.32 14.76
N CYS A 121 -6.23 4.29 14.73
CA CYS A 121 -5.36 3.27 15.31
C CYS A 121 -4.09 3.95 15.88
N PRO A 122 -4.12 4.50 17.12
CA PRO A 122 -3.06 5.38 17.64
C PRO A 122 -1.66 4.75 17.78
N ASP A 123 -1.59 3.43 17.85
CA ASP A 123 -0.34 2.65 17.90
C ASP A 123 0.29 2.44 16.51
N PHE A 124 -0.41 2.78 15.42
CA PHE A 124 0.07 2.64 14.05
C PHE A 124 1.06 3.77 13.69
N ARG A 125 2.31 3.65 14.15
CA ARG A 125 3.33 4.70 14.02
C ARG A 125 4.18 4.56 12.77
N LEU A 126 4.49 5.68 12.13
CA LEU A 126 5.43 5.75 11.01
C LEU A 126 6.77 5.10 11.42
N PRO A 127 7.27 4.09 10.70
CA PRO A 127 8.55 3.48 11.02
C PRO A 127 9.70 4.44 10.71
N SER A 128 10.75 4.40 11.53
CA SER A 128 11.92 5.28 11.41
C SER A 128 12.80 4.97 10.20
N ASN A 129 12.73 3.73 9.67
CA ASN A 129 13.58 3.26 8.59
C ASN A 129 12.84 3.30 7.26
N ARG A 130 13.32 4.14 6.34
CA ARG A 130 12.89 4.17 4.93
C ARG A 130 13.87 3.37 4.06
N ARG A 131 13.37 2.79 2.97
CA ARG A 131 14.23 2.11 1.99
C ARG A 131 14.91 3.17 1.11
N ASN A 132 16.09 2.86 0.58
CA ASN A 132 16.70 3.68 -0.46
C ASN A 132 16.09 3.36 -1.84
N ILE A 133 16.15 4.32 -2.76
CA ILE A 133 15.56 4.19 -4.11
C ILE A 133 16.04 2.93 -4.87
N PRO A 134 17.35 2.58 -4.86
CA PRO A 134 17.81 1.35 -5.51
C PRO A 134 17.20 0.07 -4.93
N THR A 135 16.96 0.01 -3.62
CA THR A 135 16.26 -1.15 -3.00
C THR A 135 14.80 -1.18 -3.44
N ILE A 136 14.11 -0.04 -3.45
CA ILE A 136 12.73 0.04 -3.92
C ILE A 136 12.63 -0.42 -5.38
N LEU A 137 13.49 0.09 -6.26
CA LEU A 137 13.50 -0.29 -7.66
C LEU A 137 13.83 -1.77 -7.86
N SER A 138 14.91 -2.26 -7.25
CA SER A 138 15.32 -3.67 -7.39
C SER A 138 14.28 -4.64 -6.85
N GLU A 139 13.68 -4.37 -5.69
CA GLU A 139 12.56 -5.17 -5.18
C GLU A 139 11.33 -5.03 -6.08
N SER A 140 11.10 -3.84 -6.63
CA SER A 140 9.95 -3.58 -7.49
C SER A 140 9.99 -4.38 -8.80
N MET A 141 11.19 -4.60 -9.33
CA MET A 141 11.48 -5.26 -10.60
C MET A 141 11.63 -6.78 -10.52
N LYS A 142 11.72 -7.37 -9.31
CA LYS A 142 11.77 -8.83 -9.12
C LYS A 142 10.44 -9.48 -9.53
N LEU A 143 10.34 -9.92 -10.78
CA LEU A 143 9.20 -10.65 -11.36
C LEU A 143 9.09 -12.11 -10.89
N ASP A 144 10.02 -12.52 -10.06
CA ASP A 144 10.30 -13.88 -9.61
C ASP A 144 9.37 -14.31 -8.46
N SER A 145 8.66 -13.37 -7.83
CA SER A 145 7.56 -13.73 -6.93
C SER A 145 6.26 -13.91 -7.72
N GLY A 146 5.57 -15.05 -7.55
CA GLY A 146 4.23 -15.27 -8.12
C GLY A 146 3.22 -14.16 -7.76
N ARG A 147 3.49 -13.43 -6.65
CA ARG A 147 2.79 -12.23 -6.20
C ARG A 147 2.82 -11.08 -7.22
N ARG A 148 4.01 -10.76 -7.76
CA ARG A 148 4.21 -9.63 -8.69
C ARG A 148 3.80 -9.94 -10.13
N ARG A 149 3.74 -11.22 -10.53
CA ARG A 149 3.20 -11.63 -11.84
C ARG A 149 1.70 -11.34 -12.01
N LEU A 150 0.93 -11.38 -10.92
CA LEU A 150 -0.52 -11.21 -10.96
C LEU A 150 -0.97 -9.74 -10.80
N TYR A 151 -0.16 -8.91 -10.10
CA TYR A 151 -0.58 -7.56 -9.73
C TYR A 151 0.52 -6.49 -9.85
N GLY A 152 1.68 -6.83 -10.40
CA GLY A 152 2.75 -5.86 -10.65
C GLY A 152 2.36 -4.85 -11.73
N ARG A 153 2.88 -3.62 -11.61
CA ARG A 153 2.78 -2.58 -12.64
C ARG A 153 4.12 -2.41 -13.35
N TYR A 154 4.07 -2.10 -14.63
CA TYR A 154 5.23 -1.56 -15.34
C TYR A 154 5.64 -0.23 -14.69
N LYS A 155 6.95 -0.04 -14.51
CA LYS A 155 7.52 1.16 -13.91
C LYS A 155 7.95 2.12 -15.01
N LEU A 156 7.54 3.38 -14.90
CA LEU A 156 8.13 4.47 -15.66
C LEU A 156 9.33 4.98 -14.86
N ILE A 157 10.52 4.92 -15.45
CA ILE A 157 11.73 5.50 -14.88
C ILE A 157 11.87 6.90 -15.49
N ILE A 158 11.83 7.92 -14.65
CA ILE A 158 12.05 9.31 -15.05
C ILE A 158 13.51 9.62 -14.71
N ASP A 159 14.30 9.88 -15.74
CA ASP A 159 15.65 10.42 -15.59
C ASP A 159 15.53 11.95 -15.43
N GLU A 160 16.15 12.50 -14.38
CA GLU A 160 16.19 13.94 -14.15
C GLU A 160 17.27 14.63 -15.00
N SER A 161 18.18 13.87 -15.61
CA SER A 161 19.09 14.42 -16.61
C SER A 161 18.30 14.76 -17.89
N GLU A 162 18.47 15.98 -18.40
CA GLU A 162 17.91 16.42 -19.69
C GLU A 162 18.52 15.69 -20.90
N ASP A 163 19.34 14.68 -20.66
CA ASP A 163 19.85 13.82 -21.70
C ASP A 163 18.76 12.76 -21.95
N GLU A 164 18.19 12.75 -23.15
CA GLU A 164 17.14 11.80 -23.61
C GLU A 164 17.58 10.31 -23.57
N SER A 165 18.61 9.96 -22.80
CA SER A 165 19.06 8.61 -22.50
C SER A 165 18.10 7.89 -21.57
N ALA A 166 16.90 7.58 -22.06
CA ALA A 166 16.22 6.38 -21.57
C ALA A 166 17.11 5.19 -21.90
N VAL A 167 17.60 4.48 -20.88
CA VAL A 167 18.40 3.25 -21.04
C VAL A 167 17.62 2.29 -21.94
N ARG A 168 18.12 2.11 -23.17
CA ARG A 168 17.62 1.14 -24.16
C ARG A 168 17.99 -0.28 -23.79
#